data_AF-A0A4Q5RMI2-F1
#
_entry.id   AF-A0A4Q5RMI2-F1
#
_cell.length_a   1.000
_cell.length_b   1.000
_cell.length_c   1.000
_cell.angle_alpha   90.00
_cell.angle_beta   90.00
_cell.angle_gamma   90.00
#
_symmetry.space_group_name_H-M   'P 1'
#
loop_
_entity.id
_entity.type
_entity.pdbx_description
1 polymer ?
#
loop_
_entity_poly.entity_id
_entity_poly.type
_entity_poly.pdbx_seq_one_letter_code
_entity_poly.pdbx_strand_id
1 'polypeptide(L)'
;MHYLLRNKKTNLIKKVCVSLLMLTAFTSSAQQYQLNLPDHDDKKYFLGIGLIYNSSRFNVSHHSSFLSQDSVMVAEPNNTGGFGLAGIHTYRLSNRFEVRAIFPQLLFSYKNLTYNLKYPDASKEETAMMTKRVESILLGLPVHLKFRSDRINNFRVYVFGGGKVEY
;
A
#
# COMPACT_ATOMS: atom_id res chain seq x y z
N MET A 1 10.16 73.51 -12.45
CA MET A 1 9.09 72.53 -12.81
C MET A 1 9.59 71.33 -13.64
N HIS A 2 10.61 71.47 -14.50
CA HIS A 2 11.09 70.38 -15.37
C HIS A 2 11.79 69.19 -14.65
N TYR A 3 12.43 69.40 -13.49
CA TYR A 3 13.12 68.33 -12.75
C TYR A 3 12.16 67.26 -12.20
N LEU A 4 11.00 67.66 -11.67
CA LEU A 4 9.98 66.74 -11.14
C LEU A 4 9.34 65.88 -12.23
N LEU A 5 9.17 66.43 -13.45
CA LEU A 5 8.66 65.69 -14.60
C LEU A 5 9.67 64.64 -15.12
N ARG A 6 10.97 64.96 -15.09
CA ARG A 6 12.05 64.04 -15.48
C ARG A 6 12.14 62.81 -14.55
N ASN A 7 12.01 63.01 -13.24
CA ASN A 7 12.01 61.92 -12.26
C ASN A 7 10.74 61.03 -12.35
N LYS A 8 9.58 61.61 -12.67
CA LYS A 8 8.37 60.82 -12.93
C LYS A 8 8.51 59.95 -14.18
N LYS A 9 9.10 60.47 -15.26
CA LYS A 9 9.36 59.72 -16.50
C LYS A 9 10.36 58.57 -16.30
N THR A 10 11.46 58.80 -15.58
CA THR A 10 12.43 57.74 -15.28
C THR A 10 11.86 56.66 -14.35
N ASN A 11 11.04 57.03 -13.37
CA ASN A 11 10.34 56.06 -12.52
C ASN A 11 9.29 55.26 -13.29
N LEU A 12 8.61 55.88 -14.26
CA LEU A 12 7.67 55.19 -15.14
C LEU A 12 8.39 54.18 -16.05
N ILE A 13 9.50 54.58 -16.66
CA ILE A 13 10.33 53.69 -17.49
C ILE A 13 10.84 52.48 -16.68
N LYS A 14 11.34 52.72 -15.45
CA LYS A 14 11.78 51.63 -14.56
C LYS A 14 10.64 50.66 -14.25
N LYS A 15 9.43 51.15 -13.96
CA LYS A 15 8.26 50.30 -13.70
C LYS A 15 7.86 49.48 -14.93
N VAL A 16 7.92 50.08 -16.13
CA VAL A 16 7.65 49.37 -17.40
C VAL A 16 8.69 48.27 -17.64
N CYS A 17 9.98 48.55 -17.43
CA CYS A 17 11.03 47.55 -17.58
C CYS A 17 10.88 46.39 -16.59
N VAL A 18 10.54 46.66 -15.32
CA VAL A 18 10.31 45.61 -14.31
C VAL A 18 9.08 44.76 -14.67
N SER A 19 8.01 45.39 -15.14
CA SER A 19 6.81 44.69 -15.62
C SER A 19 7.16 43.78 -16.81
N LEU A 20 7.89 44.29 -17.80
CA LEU A 20 8.31 43.52 -18.96
C LEU A 20 9.20 42.33 -18.58
N LEU A 21 10.10 42.51 -17.61
CA LEU A 21 10.97 41.44 -17.10
C LEU A 21 10.16 40.34 -16.37
N MET A 22 9.13 40.74 -15.61
CA MET A 22 8.20 39.82 -14.95
C MET A 22 7.39 39.01 -15.97
N LEU A 23 6.94 39.63 -17.06
CA LEU A 23 6.22 38.94 -18.14
C LEU A 23 7.08 37.86 -18.83
N THR A 24 8.38 38.09 -19.01
CA THR A 24 9.29 37.11 -19.62
C THR A 24 9.68 35.97 -18.67
N ALA A 25 9.49 36.13 -17.36
CA ALA A 25 9.76 35.05 -16.40
C ALA A 25 8.72 33.91 -16.49
N PHE A 26 7.50 34.20 -16.95
CA PHE A 26 6.42 33.20 -17.07
C PHE A 26 6.59 32.24 -18.26
N THR A 27 7.45 32.55 -19.25
CA THR A 27 7.64 31.71 -20.44
C THR A 27 8.85 30.78 -20.34
N SER A 28 9.59 30.82 -19.22
CA SER A 28 10.73 29.94 -18.97
C SER A 28 10.27 28.54 -18.57
N SER A 29 10.17 27.62 -19.53
CA SER A 29 10.05 26.18 -19.27
C SER A 29 11.44 25.57 -19.09
N ALA A 30 12.01 25.73 -17.90
CA ALA A 30 13.36 25.24 -17.55
C ALA A 30 13.36 23.82 -16.97
N GLN A 31 12.19 23.19 -16.80
CA GLN A 31 12.08 21.85 -16.25
C GLN A 31 12.35 20.82 -17.35
N GLN A 32 13.59 20.31 -17.39
CA GLN A 32 13.89 19.11 -18.16
C GLN A 32 13.13 17.94 -17.53
N TYR A 33 12.21 17.35 -18.29
CA TYR A 33 11.50 16.16 -17.86
C TYR A 33 12.48 14.98 -17.82
N GLN A 34 12.88 14.58 -16.61
CA GLN A 34 13.73 13.42 -16.41
C GLN A 34 12.91 12.23 -15.91
N LEU A 35 13.14 11.08 -16.53
CA LEU A 35 12.52 9.82 -16.15
C LEU A 35 13.01 9.37 -14.77
N ASN A 36 12.10 8.89 -13.92
CA ASN A 36 12.46 8.26 -12.65
C ASN A 36 13.11 6.90 -12.92
N LEU A 37 14.38 6.70 -12.56
CA LEU A 37 15.14 5.50 -12.91
C LEU A 37 15.07 5.21 -14.43
N PRO A 38 15.79 5.97 -15.26
CA PRO A 38 15.77 5.81 -16.71
C PRO A 38 16.20 4.38 -17.12
N ASP A 39 17.23 3.84 -16.47
CA ASP A 39 17.80 2.53 -16.80
C ASP A 39 17.07 1.37 -16.11
N HIS A 40 15.91 1.61 -15.50
CA HIS A 40 15.15 0.55 -14.84
C HIS A 40 14.74 -0.56 -15.82
N ASP A 41 14.44 -0.17 -17.06
CA ASP A 41 13.97 -1.11 -18.06
C ASP A 41 15.07 -2.02 -18.59
N ASP A 42 16.34 -1.67 -18.41
CA ASP A 42 17.48 -2.50 -18.83
C ASP A 42 17.85 -3.56 -17.80
N LYS A 43 17.42 -3.39 -16.54
CA LYS A 43 17.71 -4.35 -15.47
C LYS A 43 17.04 -5.70 -15.75
N LYS A 44 17.85 -6.75 -15.84
CA LYS A 44 17.36 -8.12 -15.99
C LYS A 44 16.78 -8.68 -14.67
N TYR A 45 17.34 -8.23 -13.55
CA TYR A 45 16.91 -8.62 -12.21
C TYR A 45 16.96 -7.42 -11.27
N PHE A 46 15.97 -7.29 -10.41
CA PHE A 46 15.92 -6.22 -9.40
C PHE A 46 15.12 -6.63 -8.16
N LEU A 47 15.48 -6.01 -7.04
CA LEU A 47 14.89 -6.22 -5.73
C LEU A 47 13.93 -5.10 -5.37
N GLY A 48 12.90 -5.42 -4.61
CA GLY A 48 11.97 -4.47 -4.01
C GLY A 48 11.59 -4.90 -2.59
N ILE A 49 10.98 -3.97 -1.86
CA ILE A 49 10.43 -4.22 -0.53
C ILE A 49 8.94 -3.90 -0.59
N GLY A 50 8.12 -4.77 -0.01
CA GLY A 50 6.67 -4.60 0.08
C GLY A 50 6.23 -4.44 1.53
N LEU A 51 5.41 -3.43 1.79
CA LEU A 51 4.57 -3.34 2.99
C LEU A 51 3.17 -3.80 2.61
N ILE A 52 2.60 -4.70 3.40
CA ILE A 52 1.33 -5.35 3.11
C ILE A 52 0.37 -5.05 4.25
N TYR A 53 -0.89 -4.79 3.91
CA TYR A 53 -2.00 -4.83 4.86
C TYR A 53 -2.84 -6.06 4.54
N ASN A 54 -3.26 -6.81 5.56
CA ASN A 54 -4.15 -7.93 5.40
C ASN A 54 -5.33 -7.84 6.37
N SER A 55 -6.44 -8.49 6.02
CA SER A 55 -7.58 -8.67 6.91
C SER A 55 -7.85 -10.15 7.04
N SER A 56 -8.05 -10.62 8.28
CA SER A 56 -8.28 -12.04 8.54
C SER A 56 -9.46 -12.26 9.47
N ARG A 57 -10.14 -13.39 9.27
CA ARG A 57 -11.32 -13.82 10.01
C ARG A 57 -11.23 -15.33 10.25
N PHE A 58 -11.76 -15.81 11.36
CA PHE A 58 -12.03 -17.24 11.51
C PHE A 58 -13.20 -17.67 10.60
N ASN A 59 -13.07 -18.84 9.98
CA ASN A 59 -14.19 -19.54 9.38
C ASN A 59 -14.73 -20.52 10.42
N VAL A 60 -15.84 -20.19 11.06
CA VAL A 60 -16.41 -20.97 12.17
C VAL A 60 -17.48 -21.89 11.61
N SER A 61 -17.36 -23.18 11.88
CA SER A 61 -18.43 -24.17 11.71
C SER A 61 -18.84 -24.70 13.07
N HIS A 62 -20.15 -24.80 13.31
CA HIS A 62 -20.69 -25.35 14.55
C HIS A 62 -20.88 -26.86 14.42
N HIS A 63 -20.51 -27.60 15.46
CA HIS A 63 -20.82 -29.02 15.56
C HIS A 63 -22.31 -29.22 15.84
N SER A 64 -22.90 -30.38 15.49
CA SER A 64 -24.34 -30.65 15.71
C SER A 64 -24.75 -30.60 17.18
N SER A 65 -23.83 -30.94 18.09
CA SER A 65 -24.02 -30.85 19.54
C SER A 65 -24.02 -29.42 20.10
N PHE A 66 -23.67 -28.41 19.29
CA PHE A 66 -23.58 -27.02 19.74
C PHE A 66 -24.93 -26.52 20.26
N LEU A 67 -26.04 -26.88 19.60
CA LEU A 67 -27.39 -26.51 20.04
C LEU A 67 -27.84 -27.28 21.29
N SER A 68 -27.18 -28.40 21.61
CA SER A 68 -27.49 -29.23 22.78
C SER A 68 -26.71 -28.81 24.03
N GLN A 69 -25.71 -27.94 23.87
CA GLN A 69 -24.94 -27.36 24.97
C GLN A 69 -25.49 -25.98 25.34
N ASP A 70 -25.55 -25.69 26.64
CA ASP A 70 -26.13 -24.45 27.16
C ASP A 70 -25.08 -23.44 27.65
N SER A 71 -23.79 -23.78 27.54
CA SER A 71 -22.68 -22.99 28.08
C SER A 71 -22.27 -21.84 27.16
N VAL A 72 -22.10 -22.10 25.86
CA VAL A 72 -21.72 -21.10 24.84
C VAL A 72 -22.92 -20.81 23.95
N MET A 73 -23.46 -19.61 24.03
CA MET A 73 -24.70 -19.23 23.33
C MET A 73 -24.44 -18.68 21.92
N VAL A 74 -23.30 -18.00 21.73
CA VAL A 74 -22.92 -17.33 20.49
C VAL A 74 -21.42 -17.47 20.31
N ALA A 75 -20.97 -17.74 19.09
CA ALA A 75 -19.57 -17.73 18.69
C ALA A 75 -19.42 -16.98 17.35
N GLU A 76 -18.97 -15.72 17.44
CA GLU A 76 -18.91 -14.80 16.31
C GLU A 76 -17.46 -14.47 15.96
N PRO A 77 -17.01 -14.79 14.73
CA PRO A 77 -15.68 -14.47 14.28
C PRO A 77 -15.63 -13.04 13.73
N ASN A 78 -14.69 -12.24 14.25
CA ASN A 78 -14.51 -10.84 13.87
C ASN A 78 -13.38 -10.66 12.85
N ASN A 79 -13.59 -9.76 11.88
CA ASN A 79 -12.53 -9.33 10.97
C ASN A 79 -11.52 -8.50 11.73
N THR A 80 -10.25 -8.87 11.63
CA THR A 80 -9.16 -8.13 12.26
C THR A 80 -8.08 -7.82 11.23
N GLY A 81 -7.60 -6.58 11.27
CA GLY A 81 -6.51 -6.13 10.41
C GLY A 81 -5.16 -6.65 10.89
N GLY A 82 -4.25 -6.84 9.94
CA GLY A 82 -2.86 -7.22 10.14
C GLY A 82 -1.95 -6.50 9.15
N PHE A 83 -0.65 -6.70 9.30
CA PHE A 83 0.35 -6.11 8.43
C PHE A 83 1.40 -7.14 8.04
N GLY A 84 2.18 -6.86 6.99
CA GLY A 84 3.24 -7.76 6.56
C GLY A 84 4.37 -7.04 5.86
N LEU A 85 5.50 -7.74 5.78
CA LEU A 85 6.71 -7.29 5.11
C LEU A 85 7.15 -8.34 4.11
N ALA A 86 7.65 -7.90 2.97
CA ALA A 86 7.96 -8.77 1.85
C ALA A 86 9.24 -8.35 1.12
N GLY A 87 10.15 -9.30 0.92
CA GLY A 87 11.21 -9.20 -0.07
C GLY A 87 10.66 -9.54 -1.45
N ILE A 88 10.76 -8.62 -2.42
CA ILE A 88 10.25 -8.81 -3.78
C ILE A 88 11.42 -9.01 -4.73
N HIS A 89 11.42 -10.14 -5.43
CA HIS A 89 12.44 -10.52 -6.40
C HIS A 89 11.78 -10.53 -7.78
N THR A 90 12.19 -9.64 -8.68
CA THR A 90 11.64 -9.60 -10.04
C THR A 90 12.73 -9.92 -11.06
N TYR A 91 12.43 -10.89 -11.93
CA TYR A 91 13.26 -11.28 -13.06
C TYR A 91 12.54 -10.98 -14.37
N ARG A 92 13.21 -10.25 -15.26
CA ARG A 92 12.70 -9.88 -16.57
C ARG A 92 13.00 -10.99 -17.58
N LEU A 93 11.95 -11.68 -18.04
CA LEU A 93 12.06 -12.69 -19.09
C LEU A 93 12.18 -12.05 -20.47
N SER A 94 11.39 -11.00 -20.71
CA SER A 94 11.38 -10.25 -21.97
C SER A 94 10.96 -8.80 -21.73
N ASN A 95 10.86 -7.98 -22.78
CA ASN A 95 10.45 -6.58 -22.64
C ASN A 95 9.06 -6.42 -21.99
N ARG A 96 8.15 -7.39 -22.18
CA ARG A 96 6.77 -7.33 -21.68
C ARG A 96 6.44 -8.37 -20.60
N PHE A 97 7.28 -9.38 -20.39
CA PHE A 97 7.04 -10.44 -19.41
C PHE A 97 8.09 -10.45 -18.29
N GLU A 98 7.61 -10.53 -17.05
CA GLU A 98 8.44 -10.64 -15.85
C GLU A 98 7.92 -11.75 -14.94
N VAL A 99 8.83 -12.44 -14.26
CA VAL A 99 8.48 -13.32 -13.15
C VAL A 99 8.82 -12.60 -11.86
N ARG A 100 7.86 -12.54 -10.93
CA ARG A 100 8.02 -11.96 -9.60
C ARG A 100 7.81 -13.05 -8.56
N ALA A 101 8.85 -13.34 -7.80
CA ALA A 101 8.77 -14.15 -6.59
C ALA A 101 8.85 -13.24 -5.37
N ILE A 102 8.03 -13.47 -4.35
CA ILE A 102 8.09 -12.73 -3.09
C ILE A 102 8.58 -13.67 -2.01
N PHE A 103 9.78 -13.43 -1.50
CA PHE A 103 10.37 -14.23 -0.45
C PHE A 103 11.47 -13.42 0.28
N PRO A 104 11.53 -13.45 1.62
CA PRO A 104 10.49 -13.92 2.52
C PRO A 104 9.27 -12.99 2.50
N GLN A 105 8.06 -13.54 2.55
CA GLN A 105 6.84 -12.78 2.87
C GLN A 105 6.39 -13.16 4.28
N LEU A 106 6.43 -12.20 5.20
CA LEU A 106 5.96 -12.36 6.57
C LEU A 106 4.66 -11.59 6.75
N LEU A 107 3.61 -12.28 7.20
CA LEU A 107 2.30 -11.69 7.46
C LEU A 107 1.96 -11.86 8.94
N PHE A 108 1.85 -10.74 9.65
CA PHE A 108 1.43 -10.66 11.04
C PHE A 108 -0.07 -10.44 11.09
N SER A 109 -0.80 -11.50 11.41
CA SER A 109 -2.26 -11.52 11.38
C SER A 109 -2.84 -11.83 12.75
N TYR A 110 -3.98 -11.21 13.04
CA TYR A 110 -4.74 -11.43 14.26
C TYR A 110 -6.12 -11.98 13.88
N LYS A 111 -6.64 -12.94 14.64
CA LYS A 111 -7.99 -13.47 14.47
C LYS A 111 -8.71 -13.43 15.80
N ASN A 112 -9.84 -12.74 15.85
CA ASN A 112 -10.63 -12.59 17.06
C ASN A 112 -11.89 -13.45 16.99
N LEU A 113 -12.19 -14.16 18.07
CA LEU A 113 -13.44 -14.89 18.26
C LEU A 113 -14.14 -14.36 19.50
N THR A 114 -15.30 -13.74 19.31
CA THR A 114 -16.15 -13.29 20.41
C THR A 114 -17.17 -14.36 20.73
N TYR A 115 -17.28 -14.73 22.00
CA TYR A 115 -18.25 -15.71 22.44
C TYR A 115 -19.01 -15.24 23.68
N ASN A 116 -20.26 -15.69 23.76
CA ASN A 116 -21.17 -15.35 24.86
C ASN A 116 -21.36 -16.56 25.76
N LEU A 117 -21.08 -16.39 27.05
CA LEU A 117 -21.23 -17.42 28.07
C LEU A 117 -22.52 -17.22 28.86
N LYS A 118 -23.31 -18.28 29.00
CA LYS A 118 -24.53 -18.26 29.81
C LYS A 118 -24.24 -18.31 31.31
N TYR A 119 -23.21 -19.08 31.68
CA TYR A 119 -22.77 -19.27 33.06
C TYR A 119 -21.31 -18.84 33.20
N PRO A 120 -21.03 -17.53 33.31
CA PRO A 120 -19.66 -17.05 33.49
C PRO A 120 -19.14 -17.45 34.87
N ASP A 121 -17.94 -18.04 34.92
CA ASP A 121 -17.26 -18.39 36.16
C ASP A 121 -16.35 -17.23 36.62
N ALA A 122 -16.77 -16.54 37.68
CA ALA A 122 -16.02 -15.42 38.26
C ALA A 122 -14.63 -15.84 38.79
N SER A 123 -14.43 -17.12 39.13
CA SER A 123 -13.11 -17.63 39.57
C SER A 123 -12.09 -17.71 38.44
N LYS A 124 -12.54 -17.65 37.18
CA LYS A 124 -11.72 -17.68 35.96
C LYS A 124 -11.72 -16.35 35.21
N GLU A 125 -12.18 -15.28 35.85
CA GLU A 125 -12.31 -13.93 35.25
C GLU A 125 -13.20 -13.94 33.98
N GLU A 126 -14.17 -14.85 33.89
CA GLU A 126 -15.07 -14.92 32.75
C GLU A 126 -16.18 -13.86 32.83
N THR A 127 -16.49 -13.26 31.69
CA THR A 127 -17.60 -12.31 31.52
C THR A 127 -18.64 -12.89 30.56
N ALA A 128 -19.87 -12.37 30.63
CA ALA A 128 -20.96 -12.80 29.76
C ALA A 128 -20.65 -12.67 28.26
N MET A 129 -19.79 -11.71 27.89
CA MET A 129 -19.20 -11.58 26.54
C MET A 129 -17.68 -11.55 26.67
N MET A 130 -16.96 -12.40 25.94
CA MET A 130 -15.51 -12.50 25.97
C MET A 130 -14.96 -12.57 24.56
N THR A 131 -13.82 -11.93 24.30
CA THR A 131 -13.16 -11.97 22.99
C THR A 131 -11.78 -12.60 23.12
N LYS A 132 -11.63 -13.75 22.47
CA LYS A 132 -10.34 -14.45 22.38
C LYS A 132 -9.60 -14.00 21.14
N ARG A 133 -8.43 -13.38 21.34
CA ARG A 133 -7.48 -13.02 20.27
C ARG A 133 -6.50 -14.15 20.05
N VAL A 134 -6.33 -14.55 18.79
CA VAL A 134 -5.31 -15.51 18.36
C VAL A 134 -4.37 -14.81 17.39
N GLU A 135 -3.09 -14.83 17.71
CA GLU A 135 -2.03 -14.21 16.93
C GLU A 135 -1.38 -15.25 16.02
N SER A 136 -1.10 -14.89 14.77
CA SER A 136 -0.56 -15.79 13.76
C SER A 136 0.47 -15.06 12.91
N ILE A 137 1.64 -15.68 12.75
CA ILE A 137 2.66 -15.22 11.80
C ILE A 137 2.68 -16.25 10.66
N LEU A 138 2.35 -15.80 9.46
CA LEU A 138 2.31 -16.66 8.27
C LEU A 138 3.52 -16.36 7.38
N LEU A 139 4.12 -17.42 6.84
CA LEU A 139 5.17 -17.34 5.83
C LEU A 139 4.57 -17.63 4.45
N GLY A 140 4.68 -16.66 3.56
CA GLY A 140 4.18 -16.75 2.18
C GLY A 140 5.30 -16.93 1.16
N LEU A 141 4.98 -17.67 0.10
CA LEU A 141 5.76 -17.70 -1.16
C LEU A 141 4.81 -17.54 -2.36
N PRO A 142 4.42 -16.31 -2.72
CA PRO A 142 3.73 -16.04 -3.96
C PRO A 142 4.71 -15.90 -5.12
N VAL A 143 4.36 -16.51 -6.24
CA VAL A 143 5.08 -16.41 -7.50
C VAL A 143 4.09 -16.01 -8.59
N HIS A 144 4.38 -14.88 -9.25
CA HIS A 144 3.52 -14.27 -10.24
C HIS A 144 4.26 -14.11 -11.59
N LEU A 145 3.56 -14.39 -12.67
CA LEU A 145 3.92 -13.94 -14.01
C LEU A 145 3.22 -12.60 -14.28
N LYS A 146 3.99 -11.57 -14.61
CA LYS A 146 3.50 -10.22 -14.90
C LYS A 146 3.63 -9.94 -16.39
N PHE A 147 2.56 -9.44 -16.99
CA PHE A 147 2.54 -8.88 -18.34
C PHE A 147 2.38 -7.36 -18.25
N ARG A 148 3.36 -6.62 -18.73
CA ARG A 148 3.46 -5.16 -18.57
C ARG A 148 3.38 -4.44 -19.92
N SER A 149 2.78 -3.25 -19.91
CA SER A 149 2.77 -2.34 -21.05
C SER A 149 4.15 -1.69 -21.25
N ASP A 150 4.31 -1.03 -22.39
CA ASP A 150 5.40 -0.09 -22.58
C ASP A 150 5.25 1.08 -21.58
N ARG A 151 6.39 1.68 -21.23
CA ARG A 151 6.43 2.79 -20.27
C ARG A 151 6.02 4.06 -20.97
N ILE A 152 5.08 4.80 -20.36
CA ILE A 152 4.71 6.14 -20.78
C ILE A 152 5.16 7.07 -19.67
N ASN A 153 6.23 7.84 -19.91
CA ASN A 153 6.78 8.76 -18.91
C ASN A 153 7.19 8.00 -17.62
N ASN A 154 6.60 8.31 -16.47
CA ASN A 154 6.84 7.62 -15.20
C ASN A 154 5.75 6.60 -14.85
N PHE A 155 4.90 6.25 -15.81
CA PHE A 155 3.76 5.39 -15.61
C PHE A 155 3.81 4.15 -16.50
N ARG A 156 3.31 3.04 -15.96
CA ARG A 156 3.20 1.77 -16.67
C ARG A 156 2.07 0.97 -16.07
N VAL A 157 1.25 0.39 -16.93
CA VAL A 157 0.19 -0.53 -16.52
C VAL A 157 0.68 -1.97 -16.69
N TYR A 158 0.17 -2.87 -15.86
CA TYR A 158 0.47 -4.29 -15.96
C TYR A 158 -0.68 -5.12 -15.41
N VAL A 159 -0.77 -6.35 -15.89
CA VAL A 159 -1.58 -7.42 -15.31
C VAL A 159 -0.65 -8.51 -14.82
N PHE A 160 -1.07 -9.28 -13.82
CA PHE A 160 -0.30 -10.42 -13.35
C PHE A 160 -1.23 -11.55 -12.92
N GLY A 161 -0.71 -12.77 -12.98
CA GLY A 161 -1.37 -13.98 -12.50
C GLY A 161 -0.34 -14.91 -11.91
N GLY A 162 -0.74 -15.80 -11.00
CA GLY A 162 0.18 -16.71 -10.35
C GLY A 162 -0.45 -17.48 -9.21
N GLY A 163 0.42 -18.11 -8.42
CA GLY A 163 0.04 -18.90 -7.26
C GLY A 163 0.67 -18.35 -5.99
N LYS A 164 0.05 -18.69 -4.86
CA LYS A 164 0.54 -18.35 -3.53
C LYS A 164 0.41 -19.57 -2.64
N VAL A 165 1.49 -19.91 -1.96
CA VAL A 165 1.51 -20.89 -0.88
C VAL A 165 1.80 -20.15 0.42
N GLU A 166 1.07 -20.48 1.48
CA GLU A 166 1.23 -19.91 2.82
C GLU A 166 1.25 -21.04 3.85
N TYR A 167 2.09 -20.90 4.86
CA TYR A 167 2.19 -21.79 6.01
C TYR A 167 2.25 -20.98 7.31
#